data_AF-A0A3R6PX25-F1
#
_entry.id   AF-A0A3R6PX25-F1
#
_cell.length_a   1.000
_cell.length_b   1.000
_cell.length_c   1.000
_cell.angle_alpha   90.00
_cell.angle_beta   90.00
_cell.angle_gamma   90.00
#
_symmetry.space_group_name_H-M   'P 1'
#
loop_
_entity.id
_entity.type
_entity.pdbx_description
1 polymer ?
#
loop_
_entity_poly.entity_id
_entity_poly.type
_entity_poly.pdbx_seq_one_letter_code
_entity_poly.pdbx_strand_id
1 'polypeptide(L)'
;MKLTVLVDNNTYIDQYYLGEPAVCYYIEDGETRLLLDTGYSDIFIRNAEALGIDLTQVSVITFSHGHNDHTRGLQYWSGEIGTKVHIVAHPDTFKERKCGELSIGSPLSETGLRENFGLTLSREPLKISDRITFLGEIPPLNDFEPRKSFGTLVDGPACSEDFVADDTALVYNNGNGLFIITGCSHSGICNIIEYAKSVCNEKRIIGVIGGFHLFEVSEQLRQTIAYFQMNHIEELYPCHCVSFAAKAEIHRHIPIHEVGVGLVLDVKYQPKIRTVGGVIQKVTLEDLPDIIDLQKKAFTQVALWMNNFDLPPLHQTIDELRNEYEKSIILKYLSDEGVIVGSVRAHMDEDHICHVGKLIVHPDYQNQGIGYALMCEIEKYVPHCDKYLLFTGEETPNTKYLYEKVGYVVVDKQEMGGLAMFVMEKKNTGLMR
;
A
#
# COMPACT_ATOMS: atom_id res chain seq x y z
N MET A 1 0.09 -0.47 5.03
CA MET A 1 1.01 0.50 5.62
C MET A 1 0.31 1.16 6.79
N LYS A 2 1.00 1.31 7.92
CA LYS A 2 0.57 2.20 9.01
C LYS A 2 1.54 3.36 9.10
N LEU A 3 1.06 4.60 8.98
CA LEU A 3 1.87 5.81 9.07
C LEU A 3 1.43 6.58 10.32
N THR A 4 2.38 7.02 11.13
CA THR A 4 2.14 7.90 12.28
C THR A 4 2.93 9.20 12.11
N VAL A 5 2.26 10.33 12.27
CA VAL A 5 2.91 11.65 12.23
C VAL A 5 3.61 11.91 13.56
N LEU A 6 4.93 11.87 13.56
CA LEU A 6 5.76 12.16 14.73
C LEU A 6 6.05 13.64 14.88
N VAL A 7 6.18 14.37 13.77
CA VAL A 7 6.41 15.81 13.76
C VAL A 7 5.61 16.45 12.64
N ASP A 8 4.90 17.51 12.98
CA ASP A 8 4.26 18.48 12.08
C ASP A 8 4.24 19.84 12.78
N ASN A 9 3.92 20.88 12.03
CA ASN A 9 3.70 22.23 12.53
C ASN A 9 2.55 22.31 13.55
N ASN A 10 1.61 21.34 13.52
CA ASN A 10 0.38 21.36 14.31
C ASN A 10 0.24 20.13 15.21
N THR A 11 -0.50 20.30 16.31
CA THR A 11 -0.96 19.23 17.20
C THR A 11 -2.47 19.29 17.32
N TYR A 12 -3.11 18.16 17.63
CA TYR A 12 -4.56 18.13 17.82
C TYR A 12 -4.98 18.68 19.19
N ILE A 13 -6.23 19.15 19.27
CA ILE A 13 -6.88 19.51 20.54
C ILE A 13 -6.89 18.27 21.45
N ASP A 14 -6.61 18.48 22.73
CA ASP A 14 -6.52 17.44 23.76
C ASP A 14 -5.46 16.34 23.50
N GLN A 15 -4.52 16.60 22.57
CA GLN A 15 -3.32 15.79 22.37
C GLN A 15 -2.09 16.63 22.71
N TYR A 16 -1.44 16.33 23.82
CA TYR A 16 -0.35 17.14 24.40
C TYR A 16 1.03 16.75 23.85
N TYR A 17 1.13 16.58 22.52
CA TYR A 17 2.39 16.38 21.83
C TYR A 17 3.09 17.71 21.54
N LEU A 18 4.30 17.65 21.00
CA LEU A 18 5.07 18.83 20.61
C LEU A 18 5.03 19.03 19.09
N GLY A 19 4.71 20.24 18.63
CA GLY A 19 4.83 20.64 17.23
C GLY A 19 6.05 21.53 17.00
N GLU A 20 6.64 21.43 15.81
CA GLU A 20 7.71 22.32 15.32
C GLU A 20 7.58 22.47 13.80
N PRO A 21 8.11 23.55 13.17
CA PRO A 21 8.04 23.75 11.73
C PRO A 21 9.00 22.79 11.01
N ALA A 22 8.63 21.52 11.00
CA ALA A 22 9.43 20.38 10.56
C ALA A 22 8.48 19.20 10.24
N VAL A 23 9.02 18.12 9.70
CA VAL A 23 8.23 16.91 9.43
C VAL A 23 9.00 15.64 9.78
N CYS A 24 8.27 14.65 10.28
CA CYS A 24 8.77 13.30 10.48
C CYS A 24 7.60 12.32 10.51
N TYR A 25 7.70 11.25 9.71
CA TYR A 25 6.72 10.17 9.71
C TYR A 25 7.36 8.86 10.11
N TYR A 26 6.73 8.16 11.05
CA TYR A 26 7.03 6.76 11.34
C TYR A 26 6.12 5.86 10.52
N ILE A 27 6.70 4.95 9.75
CA ILE A 27 5.97 4.13 8.77
C ILE A 27 6.27 2.65 8.99
N GLU A 28 5.21 1.85 9.05
CA GLU A 28 5.23 0.40 9.19
C GLU A 28 4.69 -0.27 7.91
N ASP A 29 5.47 -1.17 7.31
CA ASP A 29 5.03 -2.06 6.24
C ASP A 29 5.66 -3.46 6.38
N GLY A 30 4.84 -4.43 6.80
CA GLY A 30 5.32 -5.77 7.11
C GLY A 30 6.29 -5.74 8.31
N GLU A 31 7.50 -6.24 8.11
CA GLU A 31 8.59 -6.19 9.09
C GLU A 31 9.39 -4.88 9.04
N THR A 32 9.25 -4.10 7.96
CA THR A 32 9.97 -2.83 7.81
C THR A 32 9.36 -1.75 8.69
N ARG A 33 10.21 -1.10 9.50
CA ARG A 33 9.91 0.11 10.24
C ARG A 33 10.86 1.19 9.77
N LEU A 34 10.33 2.29 9.25
CA LEU A 34 11.15 3.38 8.74
C LEU A 34 10.71 4.75 9.23
N LEU A 35 11.64 5.69 9.16
CA LEU A 35 11.37 7.13 9.29
C LEU A 35 11.49 7.79 7.92
N LEU A 36 10.50 8.60 7.54
CA LEU A 36 10.70 9.64 6.53
C LEU A 36 10.95 10.95 7.28
N ASP A 37 12.14 11.50 7.08
CA ASP A 37 12.69 12.65 7.80
C ASP A 37 12.80 12.44 9.32
N THR A 38 13.41 13.40 9.99
CA THR A 38 13.71 13.35 11.44
C THR A 38 13.39 14.66 12.15
N GLY A 39 12.76 15.62 11.46
CA GLY A 39 12.47 16.93 12.03
C GLY A 39 13.71 17.81 12.26
N TYR A 40 13.52 18.88 13.04
CA TYR A 40 14.53 19.88 13.33
C TYR A 40 15.26 19.63 14.65
N SER A 41 14.56 19.10 15.65
CA SER A 41 15.06 18.89 17.02
C SER A 41 14.86 17.45 17.52
N ASP A 42 14.96 17.23 18.83
CA ASP A 42 14.69 15.94 19.47
C ASP A 42 13.17 15.64 19.60
N ILE A 43 12.30 16.51 19.07
CA ILE A 43 10.85 16.38 19.20
C ILE A 43 10.31 15.07 18.62
N PHE A 44 10.84 14.57 17.51
CA PHE A 44 10.37 13.28 16.96
C PHE A 44 10.61 12.11 17.93
N ILE A 45 11.68 12.16 18.73
CA ILE A 45 12.01 11.15 19.75
C ILE A 45 11.01 11.24 20.91
N ARG A 46 10.77 12.45 21.41
CA ARG A 46 9.84 12.69 22.52
C ARG A 46 8.41 12.33 22.15
N ASN A 47 7.98 12.68 20.93
CA ASN A 47 6.66 12.33 20.44
C ASN A 47 6.53 10.82 20.20
N ALA A 48 7.57 10.15 19.68
CA ALA A 48 7.56 8.70 19.57
C ALA A 48 7.41 8.01 20.95
N GLU A 49 8.17 8.47 21.96
CA GLU A 49 8.03 7.98 23.34
C GLU A 49 6.61 8.20 23.89
N ALA A 50 6.05 9.40 23.72
CA ALA A 50 4.69 9.72 24.16
C ALA A 50 3.61 8.91 23.43
N LEU A 51 3.85 8.53 22.18
CA LEU A 51 2.98 7.68 21.36
C LEU A 51 3.20 6.17 21.61
N GLY A 52 4.15 5.79 22.47
CA GLY A 52 4.51 4.39 22.73
C GLY A 52 5.18 3.70 21.54
N ILE A 53 5.83 4.46 20.65
CA ILE A 53 6.56 3.96 19.49
C ILE A 53 8.01 3.68 19.89
N ASP A 54 8.41 2.41 19.75
CA ASP A 54 9.79 1.98 19.99
C ASP A 54 10.67 2.26 18.77
N LEU A 55 11.40 3.38 18.81
CA LEU A 55 12.32 3.76 17.74
C LEU A 55 13.50 2.79 17.56
N THR A 56 13.79 1.90 18.52
CA THR A 56 14.86 0.90 18.36
C THR A 56 14.55 -0.14 17.29
N GLN A 57 13.28 -0.24 16.87
CA GLN A 57 12.84 -1.14 15.80
C GLN A 57 13.00 -0.55 14.40
N VAL A 58 13.29 0.75 14.28
CA VAL A 58 13.51 1.40 12.99
C VAL A 58 14.72 0.76 12.32
N SER A 59 14.53 0.24 11.11
CA SER A 59 15.58 -0.37 10.30
C SER A 59 16.02 0.53 9.14
N VAL A 60 15.19 1.49 8.73
CA VAL A 60 15.49 2.39 7.62
C VAL A 60 15.17 3.84 7.97
N ILE A 61 16.01 4.78 7.56
CA ILE A 61 15.69 6.21 7.55
C ILE A 61 15.79 6.69 6.10
N THR A 62 14.80 7.43 5.65
CA THR A 62 14.82 8.10 4.36
C THR A 62 14.73 9.60 4.56
N PHE A 63 15.49 10.38 3.79
CA PHE A 63 15.38 11.84 3.79
C PHE A 63 14.71 12.32 2.51
N SER A 64 13.71 13.18 2.67
CA SER A 64 12.98 13.80 1.55
C SER A 64 13.84 14.81 0.81
N HIS A 65 14.67 15.57 1.53
CA HIS A 65 15.69 16.47 1.00
C HIS A 65 16.61 16.97 2.12
N GLY A 66 17.60 17.78 1.75
CA GLY A 66 18.71 18.21 2.59
C GLY A 66 18.48 19.44 3.45
N HIS A 67 17.26 19.93 3.67
CA HIS A 67 17.03 21.04 4.60
C HIS A 67 17.11 20.59 6.07
N ASN A 68 17.46 21.53 6.95
CA ASN A 68 17.73 21.23 8.36
C ASN A 68 16.47 20.85 9.16
N ASP A 69 15.28 21.31 8.79
CA ASP A 69 13.99 20.93 9.35
C ASP A 69 13.52 19.52 8.95
N HIS A 70 14.27 18.83 8.10
CA HIS A 70 14.03 17.43 7.74
C HIS A 70 15.11 16.50 8.29
N THR A 71 16.35 16.99 8.43
CA THR A 71 17.53 16.13 8.66
C THR A 71 18.18 16.32 10.02
N ARG A 72 17.97 17.43 10.71
CA ARG A 72 18.73 17.79 11.91
C ARG A 72 18.39 16.90 13.11
N GLY A 73 17.15 16.45 13.22
CA GLY A 73 16.70 15.65 14.36
C GLY A 73 17.57 14.42 14.60
N LEU A 74 18.11 13.80 13.54
CA LEU A 74 19.00 12.65 13.65
C LEU A 74 20.22 12.90 14.55
N GLN A 75 20.71 14.14 14.68
CA GLN A 75 21.85 14.47 15.56
C GLN A 75 21.54 14.25 17.05
N TYR A 76 20.26 14.30 17.43
CA TYR A 76 19.81 14.11 18.81
C TYR A 76 19.48 12.67 19.13
N TRP A 77 19.44 11.80 18.12
CA TRP A 77 19.11 10.41 18.36
C TRP A 77 20.33 9.68 18.92
N SER A 78 20.28 9.38 20.21
CA SER A 78 21.34 8.72 20.97
C SER A 78 21.10 7.22 21.23
N GLY A 79 20.19 6.57 20.48
CA GLY A 79 19.84 5.15 20.68
C GLY A 79 21.04 4.22 20.47
N GLU A 80 20.88 2.90 20.51
CA GLU A 80 21.91 2.01 19.97
C GLU A 80 21.97 2.22 18.44
N ILE A 81 22.64 3.31 18.03
CA ILE A 81 22.97 3.76 16.67
C ILE A 81 24.01 2.77 16.12
N GLY A 82 23.60 1.52 16.03
CA GLY A 82 24.41 0.46 15.49
C GLY A 82 24.22 0.37 13.99
N THR A 83 25.12 -0.35 13.35
CA THR A 83 25.14 -0.78 11.93
C THR A 83 23.86 -1.46 11.41
N LYS A 84 22.78 -1.53 12.20
CA LYS A 84 21.48 -2.10 11.85
C LYS A 84 20.57 -1.12 11.10
N VAL A 85 20.74 0.19 11.29
CA VAL A 85 19.93 1.20 10.61
C VAL A 85 20.57 1.57 9.27
N HIS A 86 19.77 1.54 8.21
CA HIS A 86 20.18 1.90 6.86
C HIS A 86 19.54 3.22 6.42
N ILE A 87 20.36 4.17 5.98
CA ILE A 87 19.92 5.47 5.48
C ILE A 87 19.84 5.42 3.95
N VAL A 88 18.72 5.87 3.40
CA VAL A 88 18.53 6.09 1.96
C VAL A 88 18.26 7.56 1.70
N ALA A 89 19.05 8.18 0.85
CA ALA A 89 18.88 9.59 0.52
C ALA A 89 19.35 9.88 -0.90
N HIS A 90 19.06 11.08 -1.40
CA HIS A 90 19.64 11.56 -2.65
C HIS A 90 21.11 11.98 -2.44
N PRO A 91 22.02 11.85 -3.43
CA PRO A 91 23.43 12.24 -3.28
C PRO A 91 23.69 13.70 -2.84
N ASP A 92 22.79 14.61 -3.21
CA ASP A 92 22.92 16.03 -2.87
C ASP A 92 22.29 16.41 -1.51
N THR A 93 21.73 15.44 -0.76
CA THR A 93 21.06 15.68 0.54
C THR A 93 22.00 16.29 1.58
N PHE A 94 23.25 15.83 1.63
CA PHE A 94 24.22 16.22 2.67
C PHE A 94 25.21 17.29 2.19
N LYS A 95 24.94 17.90 1.03
CA LYS A 95 25.71 19.06 0.55
C LYS A 95 25.32 20.30 1.36
N GLU A 96 26.28 21.21 1.51
CA GLU A 96 26.05 22.46 2.23
C GLU A 96 25.08 23.35 1.44
N ARG A 97 24.07 23.90 2.13
CA ARG A 97 23.05 24.79 1.56
C ARG A 97 22.97 26.08 2.35
N LYS A 98 22.91 27.21 1.64
CA LYS A 98 22.84 28.55 2.23
C LYS A 98 21.72 29.39 1.66
N CYS A 99 21.09 30.19 2.50
CA CYS A 99 20.23 31.30 2.09
C CYS A 99 20.84 32.61 2.61
N GLY A 100 21.54 33.33 1.74
CA GLY A 100 22.44 34.42 2.17
C GLY A 100 23.54 33.87 3.09
N GLU A 101 23.66 34.42 4.29
CA GLU A 101 24.63 33.97 5.30
C GLU A 101 24.12 32.81 6.17
N LEU A 102 22.84 32.44 6.06
CA LEU A 102 22.23 31.40 6.89
C LEU A 102 22.48 30.02 6.29
N SER A 103 22.97 29.09 7.10
CA SER A 103 23.01 27.68 6.74
C SER A 103 21.62 27.07 6.93
N ILE A 104 21.04 26.60 5.83
CA ILE A 104 19.70 25.97 5.80
C ILE A 104 19.78 24.46 5.50
N GLY A 105 20.98 23.96 5.18
CA GLY A 105 21.20 22.57 4.81
C GLY A 105 21.40 21.63 6.00
N SER A 106 21.53 20.35 5.68
CA SER A 106 21.71 19.30 6.67
C SER A 106 22.97 19.54 7.50
N PRO A 107 22.89 19.42 8.83
CA PRO A 107 24.07 19.49 9.68
C PRO A 107 24.78 18.13 9.76
N LEU A 108 24.28 17.11 9.06
CA LEU A 108 24.89 15.80 8.92
C LEU A 108 25.88 15.81 7.75
N SER A 109 26.96 15.04 7.87
CA SER A 109 27.91 14.83 6.78
C SER A 109 27.83 13.40 6.26
N GLU A 110 28.02 13.22 4.95
CA GLU A 110 28.07 11.87 4.35
C GLU A 110 29.11 10.99 5.07
N THR A 111 30.30 11.54 5.34
CA THR A 111 31.37 10.81 6.05
C THR A 111 30.92 10.37 7.45
N GLY A 112 30.35 11.27 8.25
CA GLY A 112 29.88 10.94 9.60
C GLY A 112 28.73 9.93 9.60
N LEU A 113 27.90 9.93 8.56
CA LEU A 113 26.85 8.92 8.41
C LEU A 113 27.43 7.55 8.03
N ARG A 114 28.38 7.48 7.10
CA ARG A 114 29.01 6.20 6.70
C ARG A 114 29.78 5.52 7.83
N GLU A 115 30.26 6.28 8.80
CA GLU A 115 30.93 5.75 9.99
C GLU A 115 29.97 5.00 10.95
N ASN A 116 28.70 5.39 10.97
CA ASN A 116 27.72 4.93 11.97
C ASN A 116 26.53 4.16 11.38
N PHE A 117 26.26 4.29 10.08
CA PHE A 117 25.07 3.76 9.41
C PHE A 117 25.43 3.07 8.09
N GLY A 118 24.58 2.11 7.67
CA GLY A 118 24.51 1.75 6.26
C GLY A 118 23.99 2.95 5.48
N LEU A 119 24.62 3.33 4.35
CA LEU A 119 24.21 4.50 3.58
C LEU A 119 24.15 4.20 2.09
N THR A 120 22.95 4.35 1.50
CA THR A 120 22.70 4.32 0.07
C THR A 120 22.29 5.70 -0.42
N LEU A 121 23.08 6.25 -1.35
CA LEU A 121 22.76 7.48 -2.05
C LEU A 121 22.27 7.13 -3.46
N SER A 122 21.06 7.55 -3.82
CA SER A 122 20.45 7.22 -5.12
C SER A 122 19.73 8.41 -5.74
N ARG A 123 20.00 8.68 -7.02
CA ARG A 123 19.15 9.52 -7.88
C ARG A 123 17.99 8.74 -8.47
N GLU A 124 18.11 7.42 -8.50
CA GLU A 124 17.12 6.51 -9.10
C GLU A 124 16.18 5.93 -8.04
N PRO A 125 14.99 5.42 -8.45
CA PRO A 125 14.07 4.77 -7.54
C PRO A 125 14.67 3.54 -6.85
N LEU A 126 14.41 3.39 -5.55
CA LEU A 126 14.89 2.28 -4.73
C LEU A 126 13.75 1.68 -3.91
N LYS A 127 13.64 0.35 -3.92
CA LYS A 127 12.70 -0.36 -3.05
C LYS A 127 13.20 -0.33 -1.59
N ILE A 128 12.34 0.16 -0.69
CA ILE A 128 12.59 0.23 0.75
C ILE A 128 11.97 -0.98 1.46
N SER A 129 10.78 -1.38 1.03
CA SER A 129 10.10 -2.61 1.42
C SER A 129 9.43 -3.23 0.19
N ASP A 130 8.70 -4.34 0.36
CA ASP A 130 7.90 -4.94 -0.72
C ASP A 130 6.99 -3.91 -1.42
N ARG A 131 6.43 -2.97 -0.66
CA ARG A 131 5.39 -2.05 -1.14
C ARG A 131 5.79 -0.58 -1.12
N ILE A 132 6.86 -0.21 -0.41
CA ILE A 132 7.34 1.18 -0.35
C ILE A 132 8.55 1.35 -1.27
N THR A 133 8.50 2.39 -2.10
CA THR A 133 9.60 2.79 -2.99
C THR A 133 10.00 4.23 -2.68
N PHE A 134 11.29 4.47 -2.49
CA PHE A 134 11.91 5.79 -2.53
C PHE A 134 12.05 6.20 -3.99
N LEU A 135 11.57 7.38 -4.37
CA LEU A 135 11.51 7.76 -5.78
C LEU A 135 12.86 8.21 -6.35
N GLY A 136 13.75 8.79 -5.54
CA GLY A 136 14.95 9.45 -6.07
C GLY A 136 14.63 10.84 -6.63
N GLU A 137 15.44 11.29 -7.58
CA GLU A 137 15.34 12.63 -8.18
C GLU A 137 14.06 12.74 -9.04
N ILE A 138 13.23 13.73 -8.74
CA ILE A 138 11.94 13.92 -9.42
C ILE A 138 12.14 14.76 -10.70
N PRO A 139 11.78 14.24 -11.88
CA PRO A 139 11.85 14.99 -13.13
C PRO A 139 10.73 16.03 -13.25
N PRO A 140 10.93 17.12 -14.01
CA PRO A 140 9.88 18.09 -14.32
C PRO A 140 8.95 17.52 -15.40
N LEU A 141 7.78 17.03 -15.00
CA LEU A 141 6.80 16.36 -15.86
C LEU A 141 5.58 17.23 -16.21
N ASN A 142 5.46 18.41 -15.60
CA ASN A 142 4.46 19.42 -15.91
C ASN A 142 5.08 20.83 -16.00
N ASP A 143 4.31 21.77 -16.56
CA ASP A 143 4.72 23.15 -16.83
C ASP A 143 4.30 24.16 -15.76
N PHE A 144 3.54 23.74 -14.75
CA PHE A 144 2.98 24.63 -13.73
C PHE A 144 3.63 24.51 -12.34
N GLU A 145 4.50 23.52 -12.13
CA GLU A 145 5.32 23.36 -10.92
C GLU A 145 6.82 23.44 -11.23
N PRO A 146 7.33 24.55 -11.82
CA PRO A 146 8.75 24.71 -12.02
C PRO A 146 9.47 24.80 -10.67
N ARG A 147 10.63 24.13 -10.55
CA ARG A 147 11.52 24.29 -9.39
C ARG A 147 11.95 25.74 -9.26
N LYS A 148 11.99 26.23 -8.02
CA LYS A 148 12.44 27.59 -7.69
C LYS A 148 13.76 27.49 -6.95
N SER A 149 14.66 28.43 -7.25
CA SER A 149 15.91 28.58 -6.51
C SER A 149 15.60 28.99 -5.06
N PHE A 150 16.15 28.24 -4.10
CA PHE A 150 15.93 28.42 -2.66
C PHE A 150 17.18 28.96 -1.94
N GLY A 151 18.28 29.12 -2.66
CA GLY A 151 19.54 29.57 -2.10
C GLY A 151 20.74 29.13 -2.95
N THR A 152 21.83 28.81 -2.27
CA THR A 152 23.08 28.35 -2.88
C THR A 152 23.42 26.97 -2.38
N LEU A 153 23.68 26.05 -3.32
CA LEU A 153 24.24 24.74 -3.07
C LEU A 153 25.76 24.83 -3.21
N VAL A 154 26.48 24.38 -2.18
CA VAL A 154 27.94 24.38 -2.14
C VAL A 154 28.45 22.95 -2.28
N ASP A 155 29.29 22.73 -3.29
CA ASP A 155 29.92 21.44 -3.59
C ASP A 155 31.44 21.64 -3.71
N GLY A 156 32.13 21.51 -2.57
CA GLY A 156 33.54 21.86 -2.46
C GLY A 156 33.78 23.34 -2.82
N PRO A 157 34.62 23.67 -3.83
CA PRO A 157 34.84 25.05 -4.25
C PRO A 157 33.72 25.61 -5.15
N ALA A 158 32.80 24.77 -5.63
CA ALA A 158 31.73 25.19 -6.52
C ALA A 158 30.51 25.71 -5.72
N CYS A 159 29.89 26.78 -6.20
CA CYS A 159 28.64 27.32 -5.69
C CYS A 159 27.68 27.48 -6.86
N SER A 160 26.48 26.91 -6.74
CA SER A 160 25.41 27.05 -7.74
C SER A 160 24.10 27.43 -7.07
N GLU A 161 23.15 27.94 -7.84
CA GLU A 161 21.77 28.08 -7.36
C GLU A 161 21.21 26.72 -6.91
N ASP A 162 20.50 26.73 -5.79
CA ASP A 162 19.91 25.53 -5.21
C ASP A 162 18.45 25.37 -5.64
N PHE A 163 18.20 24.48 -6.58
CA PHE A 163 16.85 24.09 -7.01
C PHE A 163 16.30 22.87 -6.26
N VAL A 164 16.97 22.47 -5.17
CA VAL A 164 16.60 21.35 -4.29
C VAL A 164 16.40 20.06 -5.09
N ALA A 165 17.35 19.75 -5.99
CA ALA A 165 17.27 18.59 -6.89
C ALA A 165 17.15 17.24 -6.15
N ASP A 166 17.56 17.22 -4.88
CA ASP A 166 17.41 16.12 -3.94
C ASP A 166 16.00 15.90 -3.39
N ASP A 167 15.07 16.82 -3.63
CA ASP A 167 13.67 16.64 -3.25
C ASP A 167 13.07 15.38 -3.89
N THR A 168 12.56 14.51 -3.02
CA THR A 168 12.00 13.20 -3.34
C THR A 168 10.80 12.89 -2.46
N ALA A 169 10.18 11.73 -2.69
CA ALA A 169 9.07 11.22 -1.91
C ALA A 169 9.14 9.70 -1.81
N LEU A 170 8.35 9.17 -0.87
CA LEU A 170 8.02 7.75 -0.83
C LEU A 170 6.69 7.51 -1.52
N VAL A 171 6.57 6.36 -2.18
CA VAL A 171 5.30 5.85 -2.68
C VAL A 171 5.02 4.49 -2.07
N TYR A 172 3.83 4.34 -1.47
CA TYR A 172 3.29 3.06 -1.05
C TYR A 172 2.34 2.52 -2.12
N ASN A 173 2.69 1.39 -2.72
CA ASN A 173 1.80 0.66 -3.63
C ASN A 173 0.95 -0.31 -2.82
N ASN A 174 -0.32 0.03 -2.63
CA ASN A 174 -1.23 -0.84 -1.89
C ASN A 174 -1.75 -2.00 -2.73
N GLY A 175 -1.38 -2.11 -4.01
CA GLY A 175 -1.85 -3.10 -4.96
C GLY A 175 -2.98 -2.58 -5.85
N ASN A 176 -3.88 -1.73 -5.37
CA ASN A 176 -5.01 -1.14 -6.12
C ASN A 176 -4.81 0.36 -6.40
N GLY A 177 -3.68 0.92 -6.01
CA GLY A 177 -3.31 2.30 -6.25
C GLY A 177 -2.09 2.72 -5.42
N LEU A 178 -1.67 3.96 -5.62
CA LEU A 178 -0.50 4.56 -4.99
C LEU A 178 -0.92 5.56 -3.92
N PHE A 179 -0.30 5.45 -2.76
CA PHE A 179 -0.37 6.46 -1.71
C PHE A 179 0.97 7.20 -1.66
N ILE A 180 0.95 8.51 -1.83
CA ILE A 180 2.14 9.35 -1.92
C ILE A 180 2.44 9.97 -0.55
N ILE A 181 3.71 9.93 -0.14
CA ILE A 181 4.18 10.42 1.16
C ILE A 181 5.39 11.30 0.91
N THR A 182 5.26 12.60 1.15
CA THR A 182 6.28 13.60 0.78
C THR A 182 6.65 14.50 1.97
N GLY A 183 7.87 15.07 1.90
CA GLY A 183 8.35 16.11 2.81
C GLY A 183 7.73 17.47 2.48
N CYS A 184 8.42 18.32 1.71
CA CYS A 184 7.89 19.62 1.26
C CYS A 184 7.48 19.68 -0.22
N SER A 185 7.90 18.75 -1.09
CA SER A 185 7.60 18.76 -2.53
C SER A 185 8.15 19.99 -3.28
N HIS A 186 9.42 20.33 -3.07
CA HIS A 186 10.09 21.39 -3.86
C HIS A 186 10.09 21.11 -5.38
N SER A 187 9.97 19.84 -5.76
CA SER A 187 9.85 19.37 -7.15
C SER A 187 8.46 19.58 -7.76
N GLY A 188 7.46 19.93 -6.95
CA GLY A 188 6.05 19.93 -7.34
C GLY A 188 5.34 18.62 -7.00
N ILE A 189 4.17 18.71 -6.36
CA ILE A 189 3.42 17.53 -5.93
C ILE A 189 2.84 16.77 -7.12
N CYS A 190 2.41 17.46 -8.18
CA CYS A 190 1.93 16.81 -9.40
C CYS A 190 3.08 16.13 -10.17
N ASN A 191 4.29 16.72 -10.19
CA ASN A 191 5.49 16.06 -10.73
C ASN A 191 5.83 14.77 -9.97
N ILE A 192 5.80 14.81 -8.63
CA ILE A 192 5.99 13.63 -7.78
C ILE A 192 4.98 12.54 -8.11
N ILE A 193 3.70 12.91 -8.23
CA ILE A 193 2.63 11.96 -8.54
C ILE A 193 2.84 11.33 -9.92
N GLU A 194 3.12 12.12 -10.96
CA GLU A 194 3.36 11.58 -12.31
C GLU A 194 4.58 10.65 -12.33
N TYR A 195 5.66 11.02 -11.63
CA TYR A 195 6.83 10.18 -11.56
C TYR A 195 6.53 8.86 -10.82
N ALA A 196 5.82 8.92 -9.68
CA ALA A 196 5.39 7.74 -8.94
C ALA A 196 4.53 6.79 -9.78
N LYS A 197 3.64 7.33 -10.62
CA LYS A 197 2.83 6.53 -11.56
C LYS A 197 3.71 5.76 -12.53
N SER A 198 4.73 6.42 -13.08
CA SER A 198 5.66 5.81 -14.02
C SER A 198 6.50 4.70 -13.35
N VAL A 199 7.10 5.00 -12.20
CA VAL A 199 7.95 4.08 -11.42
C VAL A 199 7.19 2.84 -10.98
N CYS A 200 5.93 2.99 -10.55
CA CYS A 200 5.12 1.87 -10.06
C CYS A 200 4.28 1.18 -11.14
N ASN A 201 4.27 1.70 -12.37
CA ASN A 201 3.36 1.29 -13.44
C ASN A 201 1.89 1.17 -12.96
N GLU A 202 1.44 2.21 -12.26
CA GLU A 202 0.10 2.32 -11.68
C GLU A 202 -0.37 3.76 -11.87
N LYS A 203 -1.58 3.95 -12.40
CA LYS A 203 -2.13 5.29 -12.66
C LYS A 203 -2.99 5.80 -11.51
N ARG A 204 -3.58 4.89 -10.72
CA ARG A 204 -4.51 5.26 -9.66
C ARG A 204 -3.76 5.77 -8.44
N ILE A 205 -4.11 6.97 -8.01
CA ILE A 205 -3.65 7.55 -6.75
C ILE A 205 -4.79 7.45 -5.75
N ILE A 206 -4.50 6.85 -4.60
CA ILE A 206 -5.49 6.61 -3.54
C ILE A 206 -5.35 7.59 -2.38
N GLY A 207 -4.28 8.38 -2.35
CA GLY A 207 -4.13 9.46 -1.38
C GLY A 207 -2.73 10.07 -1.37
N VAL A 208 -2.63 11.22 -0.73
CA VAL A 208 -1.40 12.01 -0.62
C VAL A 208 -1.30 12.62 0.78
N ILE A 209 -0.16 12.42 1.44
CA ILE A 209 0.20 13.12 2.68
C ILE A 209 1.54 13.84 2.52
N GLY A 210 1.61 15.06 3.02
CA GLY A 210 2.85 15.82 3.06
C GLY A 210 2.70 17.31 2.80
N GLY A 211 3.84 17.98 2.78
CA GLY A 211 3.96 19.36 2.32
C GLY A 211 3.94 19.45 0.80
N PHE A 212 3.27 20.48 0.28
CA PHE A 212 3.18 20.78 -1.15
C PHE A 212 3.94 22.06 -1.54
N HIS A 213 4.54 22.76 -0.56
CA HIS A 213 5.23 24.03 -0.71
C HIS A 213 4.33 25.14 -1.33
N LEU A 214 3.05 25.16 -0.95
CA LEU A 214 2.02 26.09 -1.42
C LEU A 214 1.55 27.00 -0.29
N PHE A 215 1.87 28.30 -0.41
CA PHE A 215 1.64 29.30 0.66
C PHE A 215 0.58 30.36 0.32
N GLU A 216 0.10 30.40 -0.92
CA GLU A 216 -0.83 31.40 -1.42
C GLU A 216 -1.78 30.82 -2.46
N VAL A 217 -2.89 31.52 -2.74
CA VAL A 217 -3.86 31.14 -3.79
C VAL A 217 -3.37 31.60 -5.16
N SER A 218 -2.31 30.94 -5.63
CA SER A 218 -1.64 31.20 -6.91
C SER A 218 -2.30 30.48 -8.09
N GLU A 219 -1.84 30.77 -9.30
CA GLU A 219 -2.20 29.98 -10.49
C GLU A 219 -1.72 28.54 -10.39
N GLN A 220 -0.50 28.33 -9.87
CA GLN A 220 0.04 27.00 -9.58
C GLN A 220 -0.92 26.21 -8.67
N LEU A 221 -1.43 26.81 -7.59
CA LEU A 221 -2.39 26.12 -6.71
C LEU A 221 -3.67 25.73 -7.47
N ARG A 222 -4.21 26.61 -8.32
CA ARG A 222 -5.40 26.30 -9.13
C ARG A 222 -5.16 25.13 -10.08
N GLN A 223 -3.98 25.07 -10.71
CA GLN A 223 -3.60 23.97 -11.58
C GLN A 223 -3.37 22.66 -10.80
N THR A 224 -2.76 22.73 -9.62
CA THR A 224 -2.63 21.58 -8.70
C THR A 224 -4.01 21.04 -8.28
N ILE A 225 -4.97 21.89 -7.94
CA ILE A 225 -6.35 21.48 -7.60
C ILE A 225 -7.02 20.81 -8.82
N ALA A 226 -6.93 21.41 -10.00
CA ALA A 226 -7.48 20.83 -11.22
C ALA A 226 -6.85 19.46 -11.53
N TYR A 227 -5.55 19.31 -11.30
CA TYR A 227 -4.84 18.04 -11.44
C TYR A 227 -5.36 16.99 -10.45
N PHE A 228 -5.55 17.34 -9.18
CA PHE A 228 -6.11 16.42 -8.18
C PHE A 228 -7.52 15.96 -8.56
N GLN A 229 -8.39 16.88 -9.02
CA GLN A 229 -9.73 16.55 -9.49
C GLN A 229 -9.70 15.62 -10.71
N MET A 230 -8.86 15.91 -11.70
CA MET A 230 -8.71 15.10 -12.91
C MET A 230 -8.22 13.67 -12.61
N ASN A 231 -7.41 13.51 -11.57
CA ASN A 231 -6.89 12.22 -11.14
C ASN A 231 -7.76 11.53 -10.07
N HIS A 232 -8.91 12.12 -9.72
CA HIS A 232 -9.83 11.60 -8.70
C HIS A 232 -9.16 11.31 -7.36
N ILE A 233 -8.31 12.25 -6.91
CA ILE A 233 -7.59 12.14 -5.63
C ILE A 233 -8.46 12.76 -4.54
N GLU A 234 -9.06 11.91 -3.72
CA GLU A 234 -10.01 12.34 -2.68
C GLU A 234 -9.37 12.38 -1.28
N GLU A 235 -8.37 11.53 -1.03
CA GLU A 235 -7.70 11.40 0.26
C GLU A 235 -6.47 12.31 0.34
N LEU A 236 -6.69 13.56 0.73
CA LEU A 236 -5.65 14.60 0.81
C LEU A 236 -5.35 15.01 2.25
N TYR A 237 -4.08 14.93 2.63
CA TYR A 237 -3.55 15.25 3.96
C TYR A 237 -2.44 16.32 3.86
N PRO A 238 -2.76 17.56 3.41
CA PRO A 238 -1.77 18.63 3.26
C PRO A 238 -1.29 19.15 4.62
N CYS A 239 0.02 19.06 4.86
CA CYS A 239 0.63 19.37 6.14
C CYS A 239 1.94 20.14 6.00
N HIS A 240 2.61 20.44 7.11
CA HIS A 240 3.93 21.08 7.15
C HIS A 240 4.09 22.34 6.26
N CYS A 241 4.68 22.19 5.07
CA CYS A 241 4.91 23.22 4.05
C CYS A 241 3.64 23.61 3.25
N VAL A 242 2.47 23.75 3.89
CA VAL A 242 1.24 24.25 3.24
C VAL A 242 0.52 25.23 4.14
N SER A 243 0.29 26.45 3.65
CA SER A 243 -0.41 27.48 4.42
C SER A 243 -1.89 27.14 4.63
N PHE A 244 -2.50 27.70 5.68
CA PHE A 244 -3.95 27.61 5.88
C PHE A 244 -4.74 28.14 4.67
N ALA A 245 -4.30 29.23 4.04
CA ALA A 245 -4.97 29.80 2.87
C ALA A 245 -5.01 28.82 1.69
N ALA A 246 -3.89 28.14 1.42
CA ALA A 246 -3.83 27.11 0.39
C ALA A 246 -4.68 25.89 0.77
N LYS A 247 -4.60 25.41 2.02
CA LYS A 247 -5.45 24.31 2.53
C LYS A 247 -6.93 24.63 2.38
N ALA A 248 -7.35 25.83 2.74
CA ALA A 248 -8.74 26.28 2.64
C ALA A 248 -9.24 26.34 1.19
N GLU A 249 -8.41 26.81 0.25
CA GLU A 249 -8.80 26.80 -1.17
C GLU A 249 -8.88 25.37 -1.70
N ILE A 250 -7.96 24.45 -1.36
CA ILE A 250 -8.08 23.03 -1.73
C ILE A 250 -9.39 22.46 -1.17
N HIS A 251 -9.65 22.67 0.14
CA HIS A 251 -10.85 22.16 0.83
C HIS A 251 -12.16 22.60 0.17
N ARG A 252 -12.18 23.79 -0.43
CA ARG A 252 -13.34 24.32 -1.14
C ARG A 252 -13.75 23.49 -2.36
N HIS A 253 -12.81 22.76 -2.96
CA HIS A 253 -13.04 21.92 -4.14
C HIS A 253 -12.92 20.43 -3.86
N ILE A 254 -12.04 20.04 -2.95
CA ILE A 254 -11.76 18.65 -2.56
C ILE A 254 -11.62 18.64 -1.03
N PRO A 255 -12.51 17.96 -0.29
CA PRO A 255 -12.36 17.82 1.15
C PRO A 255 -10.96 17.31 1.51
N ILE A 256 -10.32 17.98 2.46
CA ILE A 256 -9.00 17.61 2.99
C ILE A 256 -9.13 17.16 4.44
N HIS A 257 -8.20 16.32 4.87
CA HIS A 257 -8.04 15.91 6.25
C HIS A 257 -7.01 16.79 6.95
N GLU A 258 -7.33 17.20 8.17
CA GLU A 258 -6.39 17.91 9.03
C GLU A 258 -5.28 16.97 9.49
N VAL A 259 -4.05 17.46 9.49
CA VAL A 259 -2.86 16.72 9.91
C VAL A 259 -2.24 17.42 11.11
N GLY A 260 -1.93 16.64 12.13
CA GLY A 260 -1.13 17.05 13.27
C GLY A 260 -0.40 15.86 13.87
N VAL A 261 0.51 16.13 14.80
CA VAL A 261 1.24 15.09 15.54
C VAL A 261 0.25 14.13 16.20
N GLY A 262 0.52 12.83 16.04
CA GLY A 262 -0.35 11.75 16.54
C GLY A 262 -1.38 11.25 15.54
N LEU A 263 -1.51 11.84 14.35
CA LEU A 263 -2.31 11.27 13.27
C LEU A 263 -1.78 9.88 12.92
N VAL A 264 -2.68 8.89 12.86
CA VAL A 264 -2.38 7.53 12.39
C VAL A 264 -3.21 7.23 11.14
N LEU A 265 -2.54 6.88 10.04
CA LEU A 265 -3.17 6.41 8.81
C LEU A 265 -2.91 4.91 8.64
N ASP A 266 -3.96 4.15 8.40
CA ASP A 266 -3.88 2.71 8.11
C ASP A 266 -4.35 2.45 6.68
N VAL A 267 -3.40 2.49 5.73
CA VAL A 267 -3.66 2.23 4.32
C VAL A 267 -3.48 0.74 4.07
N LYS A 268 -4.60 0.02 4.00
CA LYS A 268 -4.61 -1.43 3.81
C LYS A 268 -4.06 -1.83 2.44
N TYR A 269 -3.26 -2.91 2.45
CA TYR A 269 -2.87 -3.58 1.22
C TYR A 269 -4.11 -4.23 0.58
N GLN A 270 -4.42 -3.78 -0.62
CA GLN A 270 -5.44 -4.29 -1.51
C GLN A 270 -4.76 -4.86 -2.75
N PRO A 271 -4.33 -6.13 -2.71
CA PRO A 271 -3.66 -6.76 -3.83
C PRO A 271 -4.48 -6.56 -5.10
N LYS A 272 -3.83 -6.06 -6.17
CA LYS A 272 -4.45 -5.99 -7.50
C LYS A 272 -4.94 -7.38 -7.84
N ILE A 273 -6.25 -7.56 -7.78
CA ILE A 273 -6.90 -8.71 -8.37
C ILE A 273 -6.82 -8.39 -9.85
N ARG A 274 -5.73 -8.79 -10.51
CA ARG A 274 -5.69 -8.81 -11.97
C ARG A 274 -6.70 -9.87 -12.39
N THR A 275 -7.99 -9.57 -12.39
CA THR A 275 -8.91 -10.26 -13.30
C THR A 275 -8.42 -9.92 -14.69
N VAL A 276 -7.63 -10.82 -15.28
CA VAL A 276 -7.41 -10.84 -16.73
C VAL A 276 -8.81 -10.86 -17.34
N GLY A 277 -9.10 -9.94 -18.26
CA GLY A 277 -10.46 -9.50 -18.57
C GLY A 277 -11.50 -10.62 -18.62
N GLY A 278 -12.65 -10.32 -18.02
CA GLY A 278 -13.71 -11.29 -17.81
C GLY A 278 -14.75 -10.78 -16.81
N VAL A 279 -15.85 -11.52 -16.70
CA VAL A 279 -16.99 -11.18 -15.84
C VAL A 279 -17.39 -12.38 -14.98
N ILE A 280 -17.79 -12.11 -13.74
CA ILE A 280 -18.37 -13.12 -12.86
C ILE A 280 -19.89 -13.06 -12.99
N GLN A 281 -20.51 -14.22 -13.19
CA GLN A 281 -21.95 -14.37 -13.35
C GLN A 281 -22.44 -15.61 -12.60
N LYS A 282 -23.75 -15.67 -12.32
CA LYS A 282 -24.38 -16.93 -11.91
C LYS A 282 -24.33 -17.94 -13.06
N VAL A 283 -24.08 -19.19 -12.71
CA VAL A 283 -24.23 -20.34 -13.61
C VAL A 283 -25.69 -20.51 -13.98
N THR A 284 -25.95 -20.95 -15.22
CA THR A 284 -27.25 -21.42 -15.70
C THR A 284 -27.21 -22.94 -15.88
N LEU A 285 -28.38 -23.56 -16.08
CA LEU A 285 -28.46 -25.00 -16.36
C LEU A 285 -27.65 -25.43 -17.60
N GLU A 286 -27.48 -24.54 -18.58
CA GLU A 286 -26.75 -24.81 -19.82
C GLU A 286 -25.23 -24.83 -19.60
N ASP A 287 -24.72 -24.16 -18.57
CA ASP A 287 -23.29 -24.10 -18.26
C ASP A 287 -22.79 -25.35 -17.52
N LEU A 288 -23.67 -26.16 -16.93
CA LEU A 288 -23.28 -27.28 -16.06
C LEU A 288 -22.31 -28.30 -16.71
N PRO A 289 -22.45 -28.65 -18.00
CA PRO A 289 -21.46 -29.49 -18.69
C PRO A 289 -20.07 -28.86 -18.73
N ASP A 290 -19.96 -27.55 -18.96
CA ASP A 290 -18.66 -26.87 -18.99
C ASP A 290 -18.05 -26.77 -17.58
N ILE A 291 -18.88 -26.58 -16.56
CA ILE A 291 -18.46 -26.56 -15.16
C ILE A 291 -17.88 -27.91 -14.73
N ILE A 292 -18.52 -29.03 -15.12
CA ILE A 292 -18.04 -30.36 -14.75
C ILE A 292 -16.73 -30.71 -15.46
N ASP A 293 -16.59 -30.29 -16.72
CA ASP A 293 -15.36 -30.46 -17.49
C ASP A 293 -14.22 -29.61 -16.93
N LEU A 294 -14.49 -28.35 -16.57
CA LEU A 294 -13.53 -27.49 -15.89
C LEU A 294 -13.08 -28.09 -14.54
N GLN A 295 -14.02 -28.64 -13.77
CA GLN A 295 -13.70 -29.30 -12.50
C GLN A 295 -12.76 -30.47 -12.71
N LYS A 296 -13.06 -31.34 -13.67
CA LYS A 296 -12.21 -32.50 -13.99
C LYS A 296 -10.83 -32.07 -14.45
N LYS A 297 -10.71 -31.02 -15.27
CA LYS A 297 -9.41 -30.45 -15.68
C LYS A 297 -8.61 -29.93 -14.48
N ALA A 298 -9.22 -29.13 -13.61
CA ALA A 298 -8.55 -28.55 -12.45
C ALA A 298 -8.09 -29.63 -11.45
N PHE A 299 -8.94 -30.62 -11.17
CA PHE A 299 -8.61 -31.68 -10.20
C PHE A 299 -7.74 -32.80 -10.76
N THR A 300 -7.65 -32.99 -12.08
CA THR A 300 -6.71 -33.95 -12.68
C THR A 300 -5.26 -33.54 -12.36
N GLN A 301 -4.94 -32.25 -12.36
CA GLN A 301 -3.60 -31.78 -12.01
C GLN A 301 -3.24 -32.08 -10.54
N VAL A 302 -4.23 -31.94 -9.65
CA VAL A 302 -4.10 -32.27 -8.22
C VAL A 302 -3.94 -33.78 -8.03
N ALA A 303 -4.76 -34.59 -8.70
CA ALA A 303 -4.67 -36.05 -8.69
C ALA A 303 -3.30 -36.56 -9.15
N LEU A 304 -2.74 -35.97 -10.22
CA LEU A 304 -1.41 -36.29 -10.72
C LEU A 304 -0.33 -36.01 -9.68
N TRP A 305 -0.39 -34.87 -8.98
CA TRP A 305 0.58 -34.52 -7.94
C TRP A 305 0.50 -35.43 -6.72
N MET A 306 -0.72 -35.81 -6.33
CA MET A 306 -0.96 -36.66 -5.17
C MET A 306 -0.83 -38.15 -5.49
N ASN A 307 -0.66 -38.51 -6.77
CA ASN A 307 -0.78 -39.87 -7.28
C ASN A 307 -2.07 -40.58 -6.80
N ASN A 308 -3.17 -39.84 -6.76
CA ASN A 308 -4.49 -40.30 -6.31
C ASN A 308 -5.57 -39.81 -7.28
N PHE A 309 -6.13 -40.72 -8.07
CA PHE A 309 -7.18 -40.42 -9.06
C PHE A 309 -8.59 -40.68 -8.54
N ASP A 310 -8.75 -41.15 -7.30
CA ASP A 310 -10.05 -41.44 -6.67
C ASP A 310 -10.61 -40.22 -5.92
N LEU A 311 -10.26 -39.01 -6.39
CA LEU A 311 -10.70 -37.77 -5.74
C LEU A 311 -12.19 -37.55 -6.03
N PRO A 312 -13.05 -37.30 -5.02
CA PRO A 312 -14.49 -37.10 -5.24
C PRO A 312 -14.86 -36.09 -6.34
N PRO A 313 -14.16 -34.94 -6.50
CA PRO A 313 -14.41 -34.02 -7.61
C PRO A 313 -14.22 -34.61 -9.02
N LEU A 314 -13.42 -35.67 -9.20
CA LEU A 314 -13.22 -36.32 -10.50
C LEU A 314 -14.39 -37.24 -10.88
N HIS A 315 -15.10 -37.76 -9.88
CA HIS A 315 -16.18 -38.74 -10.06
C HIS A 315 -17.58 -38.13 -10.05
N GLN A 316 -17.73 -36.85 -9.68
CA GLN A 316 -19.02 -36.17 -9.69
C GLN A 316 -19.68 -36.30 -11.06
N THR A 317 -20.95 -36.72 -11.06
CA THR A 317 -21.78 -36.86 -12.26
C THR A 317 -22.53 -35.57 -12.57
N ILE A 318 -22.98 -35.43 -13.82
CA ILE A 318 -23.77 -34.25 -14.21
C ILE A 318 -25.11 -34.16 -13.47
N ASP A 319 -25.70 -35.31 -13.11
CA ASP A 319 -26.97 -35.34 -12.37
C ASP A 319 -26.79 -34.95 -10.90
N GLU A 320 -25.66 -35.32 -10.28
CA GLU A 320 -25.28 -34.81 -8.95
C GLU A 320 -25.05 -33.30 -8.99
N LEU A 321 -24.34 -32.80 -10.01
CA LEU A 321 -24.12 -31.35 -10.18
C LEU A 321 -25.43 -30.60 -10.40
N ARG A 322 -26.38 -31.15 -11.16
CA ARG A 322 -27.74 -30.60 -11.32
C ARG A 322 -28.47 -30.52 -9.97
N ASN A 323 -28.41 -31.57 -9.17
CA ASN A 323 -29.02 -31.57 -7.84
C ASN A 323 -28.38 -30.53 -6.89
N GLU A 324 -27.06 -30.33 -6.99
CA GLU A 324 -26.35 -29.27 -6.25
C GLU A 324 -26.75 -27.87 -6.71
N TYR A 325 -26.88 -27.67 -8.02
CA TYR A 325 -27.29 -26.40 -8.63
C TYR A 325 -28.64 -25.90 -8.10
N GLU A 326 -29.61 -26.80 -7.89
CA GLU A 326 -30.94 -26.45 -7.33
C GLU A 326 -30.87 -25.96 -5.87
N LYS A 327 -29.79 -26.27 -5.14
CA LYS A 327 -29.66 -26.02 -3.69
C LYS A 327 -28.54 -25.06 -3.33
N SER A 328 -27.74 -24.64 -4.31
CA SER A 328 -26.49 -23.91 -4.09
C SER A 328 -26.40 -22.69 -4.99
N ILE A 329 -25.63 -21.72 -4.56
CA ILE A 329 -25.20 -20.60 -5.39
C ILE A 329 -23.93 -21.04 -6.11
N ILE A 330 -23.98 -21.05 -7.44
CA ILE A 330 -22.83 -21.37 -8.28
C ILE A 330 -22.50 -20.16 -9.14
N LEU A 331 -21.26 -19.70 -9.06
CA LEU A 331 -20.73 -18.64 -9.92
C LEU A 331 -19.74 -19.21 -10.94
N LYS A 332 -19.69 -18.55 -12.10
CA LYS A 332 -18.72 -18.78 -13.16
C LYS A 332 -17.93 -17.51 -13.43
N TYR A 333 -16.67 -17.67 -13.79
CA TYR A 333 -15.83 -16.63 -14.37
C TYR A 333 -15.75 -16.85 -15.88
N LEU A 334 -16.25 -15.89 -16.64
CA LEU A 334 -16.20 -15.89 -18.10
C LEU A 334 -15.03 -15.04 -18.56
N SER A 335 -14.10 -15.58 -19.34
CA SER A 335 -13.02 -14.80 -19.96
C SER A 335 -13.57 -13.83 -21.02
N ASP A 336 -12.75 -12.86 -21.46
CA ASP A 336 -13.09 -11.97 -22.59
C ASP A 336 -13.44 -12.72 -23.89
N GLU A 337 -12.93 -13.94 -24.06
CA GLU A 337 -13.22 -14.82 -25.19
C GLU A 337 -14.56 -15.59 -25.04
N GLY A 338 -15.29 -15.38 -23.94
CA GLY A 338 -16.56 -16.04 -23.68
C GLY A 338 -16.43 -17.48 -23.15
N VAL A 339 -15.26 -17.86 -22.62
CA VAL A 339 -15.00 -19.22 -22.11
C VAL A 339 -15.07 -19.24 -20.59
N ILE A 340 -15.71 -20.27 -20.02
CA ILE A 340 -15.74 -20.46 -18.56
C ILE A 340 -14.37 -20.99 -18.10
N VAL A 341 -13.66 -20.16 -17.33
CA VAL A 341 -12.28 -20.47 -16.87
C VAL A 341 -12.17 -20.55 -15.35
N GLY A 342 -13.24 -20.28 -14.61
CA GLY A 342 -13.30 -20.46 -13.17
C GLY A 342 -14.71 -20.67 -12.65
N SER A 343 -14.85 -21.31 -11.50
CA SER A 343 -16.12 -21.48 -10.79
C SER A 343 -15.92 -21.63 -9.29
N VAL A 344 -16.94 -21.24 -8.53
CA VAL A 344 -17.03 -21.47 -7.07
C VAL A 344 -18.47 -21.76 -6.69
N ARG A 345 -18.66 -22.51 -5.61
CA ARG A 345 -19.98 -22.89 -5.08
C ARG A 345 -20.10 -22.48 -3.63
N ALA A 346 -21.31 -22.08 -3.25
CA ALA A 346 -21.68 -21.87 -1.86
C ALA A 346 -23.07 -22.43 -1.58
N HIS A 347 -23.25 -23.01 -0.40
CA HIS A 347 -24.58 -23.35 0.12
C HIS A 347 -24.66 -23.00 1.61
N MET A 348 -25.85 -22.68 2.09
CA MET A 348 -26.09 -22.38 3.50
C MET A 348 -26.72 -23.61 4.16
N ASP A 349 -26.25 -23.96 5.35
CA ASP A 349 -26.85 -25.01 6.16
C ASP A 349 -27.94 -24.47 7.11
N GLU A 350 -28.51 -25.38 7.91
CA GLU A 350 -29.59 -25.07 8.87
C GLU A 350 -29.12 -24.17 10.03
N ASP A 351 -27.81 -24.15 10.31
CA ASP A 351 -27.18 -23.39 11.41
C ASP A 351 -26.66 -22.01 10.93
N HIS A 352 -27.13 -21.53 9.78
CA HIS A 352 -26.70 -20.26 9.16
C HIS A 352 -25.19 -20.19 8.84
N ILE A 353 -24.53 -21.33 8.64
CA ILE A 353 -23.15 -21.40 8.18
C ILE A 353 -23.13 -21.53 6.65
N CYS A 354 -22.36 -20.65 6.00
CA CYS A 354 -22.17 -20.71 4.55
C CYS A 354 -20.95 -21.58 4.21
N HIS A 355 -21.19 -22.73 3.62
CA HIS A 355 -20.16 -23.64 3.14
C HIS A 355 -19.72 -23.21 1.75
N VAL A 356 -18.50 -22.70 1.64
CA VAL A 356 -17.88 -22.31 0.37
C VAL A 356 -16.94 -23.41 -0.09
N GLY A 357 -17.05 -23.83 -1.34
CA GLY A 357 -16.26 -24.95 -1.83
C GLY A 357 -16.21 -25.03 -3.35
N LYS A 358 -15.51 -26.07 -3.82
CA LYS A 358 -15.31 -26.34 -5.26
C LYS A 358 -14.81 -25.11 -6.02
N LEU A 359 -13.93 -24.33 -5.40
CA LEU A 359 -13.19 -23.28 -6.08
C LEU A 359 -12.26 -23.91 -7.10
N ILE A 360 -12.55 -23.69 -8.38
CA ILE A 360 -11.80 -24.23 -9.51
C ILE A 360 -11.42 -23.10 -10.45
N VAL A 361 -10.18 -23.15 -10.94
CA VAL A 361 -9.66 -22.26 -11.98
C VAL A 361 -8.91 -23.12 -12.98
N HIS A 362 -9.18 -22.90 -14.27
CA HIS A 362 -8.52 -23.60 -15.36
C HIS A 362 -6.99 -23.49 -15.19
N PRO A 363 -6.20 -24.57 -15.36
CA PRO A 363 -4.75 -24.54 -15.12
C PRO A 363 -4.01 -23.37 -15.80
N ASP A 364 -4.32 -23.12 -17.08
CA ASP A 364 -3.71 -22.03 -17.86
C ASP A 364 -4.10 -20.61 -17.38
N TYR A 365 -5.11 -20.51 -16.53
CA TYR A 365 -5.66 -19.26 -15.99
C TYR A 365 -5.38 -19.09 -14.48
N GLN A 366 -4.59 -19.98 -13.88
CA GLN A 366 -4.19 -19.88 -12.48
C GLN A 366 -3.18 -18.74 -12.26
N ASN A 367 -3.09 -18.26 -11.01
CA ASN A 367 -2.24 -17.13 -10.61
C ASN A 367 -2.58 -15.78 -11.29
N GLN A 368 -3.77 -15.69 -11.90
CA GLN A 368 -4.32 -14.50 -12.54
C GLN A 368 -5.50 -13.91 -11.75
N GLY A 369 -5.47 -13.95 -10.40
CA GLY A 369 -6.50 -13.31 -9.57
C GLY A 369 -7.94 -13.89 -9.62
N ILE A 370 -8.28 -14.77 -10.56
CA ILE A 370 -9.63 -15.30 -10.78
C ILE A 370 -10.19 -16.00 -9.53
N GLY A 371 -9.40 -16.86 -8.89
CA GLY A 371 -9.84 -17.57 -7.68
C GLY A 371 -10.19 -16.62 -6.52
N TYR A 372 -9.40 -15.56 -6.36
CA TYR A 372 -9.67 -14.52 -5.36
C TYR A 372 -10.95 -13.75 -5.70
N ALA A 373 -11.12 -13.37 -6.97
CA ALA A 373 -12.31 -12.64 -7.43
C ALA A 373 -13.59 -13.46 -7.19
N LEU A 374 -13.58 -14.75 -7.53
CA LEU A 374 -14.69 -15.67 -7.30
C LEU A 374 -15.05 -15.78 -5.81
N MET A 375 -14.05 -15.90 -4.93
CA MET A 375 -14.27 -15.97 -3.48
C MET A 375 -14.87 -14.68 -2.91
N CYS A 376 -14.37 -13.51 -3.32
CA CYS A 376 -14.96 -12.24 -2.87
C CYS A 376 -16.38 -12.02 -3.42
N GLU A 377 -16.68 -12.53 -4.62
CA GLU A 377 -17.99 -12.35 -5.24
C GLU A 377 -19.05 -13.30 -4.65
N ILE A 378 -18.72 -14.57 -4.40
CA ILE A 378 -19.67 -15.55 -3.85
C ILE A 378 -20.19 -15.16 -2.48
N GLU A 379 -19.35 -14.55 -1.63
CA GLU A 379 -19.72 -14.09 -0.29
C GLU A 379 -20.83 -13.03 -0.32
N LYS A 380 -20.89 -12.21 -1.38
CA LYS A 380 -21.94 -11.18 -1.56
C LYS A 380 -23.34 -11.78 -1.79
N TYR A 381 -23.42 -13.01 -2.26
CA TYR A 381 -24.69 -13.70 -2.50
C TYR A 381 -25.26 -14.37 -1.25
N VAL A 382 -24.49 -14.43 -0.15
CA VAL A 382 -24.92 -15.00 1.13
C VAL A 382 -24.65 -14.01 2.26
N PRO A 383 -25.29 -12.82 2.26
CA PRO A 383 -24.96 -11.77 3.22
C PRO A 383 -25.44 -12.04 4.66
N HIS A 384 -26.28 -13.05 4.86
CA HIS A 384 -26.96 -13.34 6.14
C HIS A 384 -26.42 -14.58 6.87
N CYS A 385 -25.28 -15.13 6.49
CA CYS A 385 -24.65 -16.20 7.27
C CYS A 385 -23.93 -15.65 8.50
N ASP A 386 -23.78 -16.45 9.54
CA ASP A 386 -22.99 -16.08 10.72
C ASP A 386 -21.48 -16.17 10.44
N LYS A 387 -21.09 -17.18 9.67
CA LYS A 387 -19.71 -17.42 9.24
C LYS A 387 -19.65 -18.17 7.92
N TYR A 388 -18.50 -18.07 7.26
CA TYR A 388 -18.13 -18.88 6.10
C TYR A 388 -17.19 -20.01 6.55
N LEU A 389 -17.44 -21.21 6.05
CA LEU A 389 -16.65 -22.42 6.31
C LEU A 389 -16.16 -23.02 5.00
N LEU A 390 -14.90 -23.43 4.94
CA LEU A 390 -14.35 -24.16 3.80
C LEU A 390 -13.31 -25.20 4.24
N PHE A 391 -13.03 -26.14 3.32
CA PHE A 391 -12.04 -27.19 3.49
C PHE A 391 -11.00 -27.12 2.37
N THR A 392 -9.72 -27.25 2.71
CA THR A 392 -8.63 -27.28 1.71
C THR A 392 -7.54 -28.29 2.09
N GLY A 393 -6.98 -28.99 1.12
CA GLY A 393 -5.97 -30.02 1.39
C GLY A 393 -4.63 -29.40 1.79
N GLU A 394 -3.93 -30.03 2.74
CA GLU A 394 -2.60 -29.58 3.17
C GLU A 394 -1.58 -29.56 2.02
N GLU A 395 -1.77 -30.46 1.05
CA GLU A 395 -0.93 -30.63 -0.15
C GLU A 395 -1.10 -29.48 -1.18
N THR A 396 -2.01 -28.52 -0.94
CA THR A 396 -2.29 -27.39 -1.85
C THR A 396 -1.99 -26.03 -1.19
N PRO A 397 -0.70 -25.71 -0.89
CA PRO A 397 -0.33 -24.53 -0.12
C PRO A 397 -0.74 -23.20 -0.78
N ASN A 398 -0.76 -23.15 -2.11
CA ASN A 398 -1.21 -21.97 -2.85
C ASN A 398 -2.69 -21.64 -2.60
N THR A 399 -3.53 -22.67 -2.43
CA THR A 399 -4.96 -22.52 -2.16
C THR A 399 -5.19 -22.04 -0.72
N LYS A 400 -4.42 -22.55 0.24
CA LYS A 400 -4.43 -22.05 1.63
C LYS A 400 -4.08 -20.55 1.68
N TYR A 401 -2.98 -20.15 1.04
CA TYR A 401 -2.56 -18.75 0.99
C TYR A 401 -3.64 -17.84 0.37
N LEU A 402 -4.32 -18.33 -0.67
CA LEU A 402 -5.46 -17.63 -1.27
C LEU A 402 -6.58 -17.39 -0.25
N TYR A 403 -6.98 -18.40 0.53
CA TYR A 403 -8.04 -18.26 1.52
C TYR A 403 -7.64 -17.34 2.67
N GLU A 404 -6.40 -17.41 3.15
CA GLU A 404 -5.86 -16.48 4.14
C GLU A 404 -5.92 -15.03 3.66
N LYS A 405 -5.60 -14.81 2.38
CA LYS A 405 -5.69 -13.50 1.73
C LYS A 405 -7.12 -12.97 1.62
N VAL A 406 -8.12 -13.85 1.49
CA VAL A 406 -9.56 -13.49 1.51
C VAL A 406 -10.07 -13.24 2.94
N GLY A 407 -9.30 -13.63 3.96
CA GLY A 407 -9.60 -13.41 5.38
C GLY A 407 -10.06 -14.65 6.15
N TYR A 408 -9.88 -15.85 5.59
CA TYR A 408 -10.13 -17.10 6.31
C TYR A 408 -8.95 -17.42 7.23
N VAL A 409 -9.23 -18.00 8.39
CA VAL A 409 -8.23 -18.50 9.34
C VAL A 409 -8.37 -20.00 9.52
N VAL A 410 -7.25 -20.70 9.68
CA VAL A 410 -7.26 -22.13 10.02
C VAL A 410 -7.78 -22.28 11.45
N VAL A 411 -8.83 -23.07 11.65
CA VAL A 411 -9.41 -23.35 12.97
C VAL A 411 -9.20 -24.80 13.41
N ASP A 412 -9.05 -25.72 12.46
CA ASP A 412 -8.90 -27.15 12.74
C ASP A 412 -8.18 -27.88 11.58
N LYS A 413 -7.74 -29.11 11.83
CA LYS A 413 -7.20 -30.04 10.85
C LYS A 413 -7.92 -31.39 10.97
N GLN A 414 -8.47 -31.88 9.88
CA GLN A 414 -9.23 -33.12 9.86
C GLN A 414 -8.79 -34.03 8.73
N GLU A 415 -8.94 -35.34 8.91
CA GLU A 415 -8.73 -36.32 7.86
C GLU A 415 -10.06 -36.64 7.19
N MET A 416 -10.20 -36.31 5.90
CA MET A 416 -11.42 -36.56 5.12
C MET A 416 -11.07 -37.37 3.87
N GLY A 417 -11.61 -38.58 3.78
CA GLY A 417 -11.35 -39.47 2.63
C GLY A 417 -9.87 -39.86 2.48
N GLY A 418 -9.14 -39.98 3.59
CA GLY A 418 -7.70 -40.31 3.61
C GLY A 418 -6.78 -39.14 3.26
N LEU A 419 -7.31 -37.91 3.24
CA LEU A 419 -6.55 -36.68 2.99
C LEU A 419 -6.57 -35.76 4.21
N ALA A 420 -5.41 -35.23 4.57
CA ALA A 420 -5.31 -34.18 5.57
C ALA A 420 -5.85 -32.86 4.99
N MET A 421 -6.86 -32.31 5.65
CA MET A 421 -7.58 -31.11 5.25
C MET A 421 -7.52 -30.07 6.37
N PHE A 422 -7.19 -28.83 6.00
CA PHE A 422 -7.44 -27.67 6.85
C PHE A 422 -8.91 -27.30 6.82
N VAL A 423 -9.48 -27.10 8.00
CA VAL A 423 -10.78 -26.46 8.19
C VAL A 423 -10.52 -24.97 8.41
N MET A 424 -11.10 -24.13 7.57
CA MET A 424 -10.90 -22.68 7.65
C MET A 424 -12.22 -21.94 7.80
N GLU A 425 -12.22 -20.93 8.65
CA GLU A 425 -13.40 -20.11 8.95
C GLU A 425 -13.13 -18.62 8.71
N LYS A 426 -14.18 -17.90 8.31
CA LYS A 426 -14.21 -16.44 8.25
C LYS A 426 -15.51 -15.94 8.86
N LYS A 427 -15.42 -15.07 9.87
CA LYS A 427 -16.62 -14.43 10.45
C LYS A 427 -17.25 -13.50 9.42
N ASN A 428 -18.57 -13.57 9.26
CA ASN A 428 -19.30 -12.58 8.49
C ASN A 428 -19.55 -11.37 9.41
N THR A 429 -18.73 -10.33 9.31
CA THR A 429 -18.88 -9.14 10.17
C THR A 429 -20.04 -8.24 9.76
N GLY A 430 -20.76 -8.59 8.68
CA GLY A 430 -21.71 -7.71 8.01
C GLY A 430 -20.98 -6.51 7.40
N LEU A 431 -21.40 -6.09 6.21
CA LEU A 431 -21.28 -4.66 5.89
C LEU A 431 -22.19 -3.95 6.91
N MET A 432 -21.61 -3.34 7.94
CA MET A 432 -22.34 -2.36 8.74
C MET A 432 -22.98 -1.39 7.75
N ARG A 433 -24.31 -1.31 7.78
CA ARG A 433 -25.09 -0.43 6.92
C ARG A 433 -24.73 1.03 7.11
#